data_AF-X1U561-F1
#
_entry.id   AF-X1U561-F1
#
_cell.length_a   1.000
_cell.length_b   1.000
_cell.length_c   1.000
_cell.angle_alpha   90.00
_cell.angle_beta   90.00
_cell.angle_gamma   90.00
#
_symmetry.space_group_name_H-M   'P 1'
#
loop_
_entity.id
_entity.type
_entity.pdbx_description
1 polymer ?
#
loop_
_entity_poly.entity_id
_entity_poly.type
_entity_poly.pdbx_seq_one_letter_code
_entity_poly.pdbx_strand_id
1 'polypeptide(L)'
;DIKIPGYDIIHLARNPADVVYAGITYSAHNLEIKEPALTGDGSVPRTLVQVAQDAAYTLEDKINATQGGSGGYIKIIKTHEDFLEDIVVELEQTVRILTADSDTTNVVFQLGIPDPLLKKVPLRRYSSKICPHAVPGLFKGLECQYAGEDATCTGKYTDCLTKENEVHFGAELGLDPATTKC
;
A
#
# COMPACT_ATOMS: atom_id res chain seq x y z
N ASP A 1 -3.82 -1.02 10.51
CA ASP A 1 -4.94 -0.57 11.36
C ASP A 1 -6.15 -1.45 11.21
N ILE A 2 -6.75 -1.88 12.32
CA ILE A 2 -8.01 -2.62 12.35
C ILE A 2 -9.02 -1.74 13.08
N LYS A 3 -10.08 -1.32 12.39
CA LYS A 3 -11.21 -0.62 13.03
C LYS A 3 -12.43 -1.51 13.03
N ILE A 4 -12.84 -1.90 14.23
CA ILE A 4 -14.10 -2.59 14.50
C ILE A 4 -15.12 -1.51 14.90
N PRO A 5 -16.36 -1.54 14.38
CA PRO A 5 -17.37 -0.57 14.77
C PRO A 5 -17.63 -0.61 16.28
N GLY A 6 -17.61 0.56 16.92
CA GLY A 6 -17.83 0.69 18.37
C GLY A 6 -16.57 0.59 19.24
N TYR A 7 -15.39 0.35 18.65
CA TYR A 7 -14.11 0.28 19.37
C TYR A 7 -13.05 1.20 18.76
N ASP A 8 -12.02 1.47 19.56
CA ASP A 8 -10.83 2.20 19.11
C ASP A 8 -10.05 1.41 18.05
N ILE A 9 -9.30 2.16 17.25
CA ILE A 9 -8.48 1.61 16.17
C ILE A 9 -7.30 0.85 16.78
N ILE A 10 -7.10 -0.38 16.32
CA ILE A 10 -5.99 -1.24 16.75
C ILE A 10 -4.87 -1.13 15.73
N HIS A 11 -3.66 -0.81 16.19
CA HIS A 11 -2.47 -0.61 15.37
C HIS A 11 -1.49 -1.78 15.58
N LEU A 12 -1.40 -2.67 14.59
CA LEU A 12 -0.54 -3.85 14.63
C LEU A 12 0.50 -3.80 13.51
N ALA A 13 1.74 -4.17 13.82
CA ALA A 13 2.84 -4.31 12.87
C ALA A 13 3.34 -5.76 12.82
N ARG A 14 3.59 -6.27 11.61
CA ARG A 14 4.26 -7.55 11.39
C ARG A 14 5.78 -7.39 11.49
N ASN A 15 6.26 -6.95 12.64
CA ASN A 15 7.69 -6.75 12.92
C ASN A 15 8.05 -7.34 14.29
N PRO A 16 9.34 -7.66 14.53
CA PRO A 16 9.80 -8.18 15.82
C PRO A 16 9.82 -7.11 16.93
N ALA A 17 9.73 -5.83 16.57
CA ALA A 17 9.71 -4.68 17.47
C ALA A 17 8.64 -3.68 17.05
N ASP A 18 8.22 -2.83 17.98
CA ASP A 18 7.24 -1.78 17.74
C ASP A 18 7.75 -0.78 16.70
N VAL A 19 6.86 -0.38 15.80
CA VAL A 19 7.21 0.50 14.66
C VAL A 19 6.45 1.80 14.78
N VAL A 20 7.13 2.92 14.60
CA VAL A 20 6.48 4.23 14.50
C VAL A 20 6.33 4.59 13.03
N TYR A 21 5.09 4.75 12.56
CA TYR A 21 4.79 5.21 11.21
C TYR A 21 3.91 6.46 11.29
N ALA A 22 4.33 7.54 10.62
CA ALA A 22 3.62 8.82 10.60
C ALA A 22 3.25 9.37 12.01
N GLY A 23 4.09 9.09 13.02
CA GLY A 23 3.86 9.50 14.41
C GLY A 23 2.89 8.62 15.22
N ILE A 24 2.40 7.52 14.64
CA ILE A 24 1.57 6.51 15.32
C ILE A 24 2.42 5.29 15.63
N THR A 25 2.35 4.80 16.88
CA THR A 25 3.05 3.59 17.30
C THR A 25 2.21 2.35 16.99
N TYR A 26 2.77 1.43 16.22
CA TYR A 26 2.21 0.13 15.89
C TYR A 26 2.88 -0.93 16.76
N SER A 27 2.08 -1.68 17.51
CA SER A 27 2.62 -2.74 18.38
C SER A 27 3.04 -3.95 17.57
N ALA A 28 4.20 -4.51 17.89
CA ALA A 28 4.71 -5.75 17.31
C ALA A 28 3.73 -6.90 17.56
N HIS A 29 3.27 -7.54 16.49
CA HIS A 29 2.38 -8.68 16.61
C HIS A 29 2.56 -9.69 15.49
N ASN A 30 2.24 -10.95 15.78
CA ASN A 30 2.30 -11.99 14.75
C ASN A 30 1.08 -11.90 13.84
N LEU A 31 1.28 -11.31 12.66
CA LEU A 31 0.25 -11.09 11.65
C LEU A 31 0.66 -11.75 10.33
N GLU A 32 -0.22 -12.57 9.77
CA GLU A 32 -0.03 -13.20 8.47
C GLU A 32 -1.09 -12.73 7.49
N ILE A 33 -0.66 -12.27 6.33
CA ILE A 33 -1.55 -11.93 5.21
C ILE A 33 -1.47 -13.10 4.23
N LYS A 34 -2.56 -13.85 4.12
CA LYS A 34 -2.69 -14.94 3.15
C LYS A 34 -3.20 -14.38 1.84
N GLU A 35 -2.43 -14.62 0.79
CA GLU A 35 -2.80 -14.22 -0.57
C GLU A 35 -4.06 -14.98 -1.01
N PRO A 36 -4.95 -14.34 -1.78
CA PRO A 36 -6.15 -14.98 -2.27
C PRO A 36 -5.77 -16.16 -3.19
N ALA A 37 -6.24 -17.36 -2.85
CA ALA A 37 -6.17 -18.50 -3.75
C ALA A 37 -7.15 -18.31 -4.91
N LEU A 38 -6.65 -18.42 -6.14
CA LEU A 38 -7.47 -18.42 -7.35
C LEU A 38 -8.12 -19.79 -7.52
N THR A 39 -9.38 -19.92 -7.09
CA THR A 39 -10.18 -21.13 -7.33
C THR A 39 -10.89 -21.00 -8.68
N GLY A 40 -10.90 -22.10 -9.46
CA GLY A 40 -11.48 -22.14 -10.82
C GLY A 40 -13.00 -22.00 -10.89
N ASP A 41 -13.66 -21.83 -9.75
CA ASP A 41 -15.12 -21.86 -9.61
C ASP A 41 -15.80 -20.50 -9.87
N GLY A 42 -15.05 -19.49 -10.33
CA GLY A 42 -15.57 -18.14 -10.57
C GLY A 42 -15.92 -17.37 -9.29
N SER A 43 -15.54 -17.89 -8.12
CA SER A 43 -15.65 -17.20 -6.84
C SER A 43 -14.68 -16.02 -6.78
N VAL A 44 -15.12 -14.94 -6.14
CA VAL A 44 -14.29 -13.76 -5.94
C VAL A 44 -13.12 -14.10 -5.01
N PRO A 45 -11.86 -13.91 -5.44
CA PRO A 45 -10.70 -14.12 -4.58
C PRO A 45 -10.76 -13.19 -3.37
N ARG A 46 -10.67 -13.76 -2.16
CA ARG A 46 -10.69 -13.00 -0.90
C ARG A 46 -9.34 -13.06 -0.23
N THR A 47 -8.89 -11.91 0.29
CA THR A 47 -7.68 -11.85 1.11
C THR A 47 -8.04 -12.22 2.54
N LEU A 48 -7.23 -13.08 3.16
CA LEU A 48 -7.40 -13.47 4.55
C LEU A 48 -6.28 -12.84 5.37
N VAL A 49 -6.62 -12.16 6.46
CA VAL A 49 -5.64 -11.64 7.42
C VAL A 49 -5.79 -12.42 8.72
N GLN A 50 -4.74 -13.14 9.08
CA GLN A 50 -4.66 -13.91 10.30
C GLN A 50 -3.83 -13.15 11.31
N VAL A 51 -4.36 -12.99 12.52
CA VAL A 51 -3.74 -12.28 13.62
C VAL A 51 -3.67 -13.23 14.80
N ALA A 52 -2.48 -13.47 15.34
CA ALA A 52 -2.36 -14.27 16.56
C ALA A 52 -3.14 -13.62 17.71
N GLN A 53 -3.67 -14.42 18.62
CA GLN A 53 -4.33 -13.84 19.80
C GLN A 53 -3.33 -13.52 20.91
N ASP A 54 -3.61 -12.45 21.64
CA ASP A 54 -2.93 -12.16 22.90
C ASP A 54 -3.44 -13.07 24.02
N ALA A 55 -2.64 -13.27 25.07
CA ALA A 55 -3.03 -14.07 26.23
C ALA A 55 -4.33 -13.60 26.94
N ALA A 56 -4.76 -12.36 26.68
CA ALA A 56 -5.97 -11.76 27.21
C ALA A 56 -7.19 -11.84 26.26
N TYR A 57 -7.09 -12.53 25.11
CA TYR A 57 -8.20 -12.77 24.17
C TYR A 57 -8.95 -11.49 23.71
N THR A 58 -8.27 -10.34 23.75
CA THR A 58 -8.91 -9.02 23.57
C THR A 58 -9.54 -8.81 22.19
N LEU A 59 -8.98 -9.43 21.15
CA LEU A 59 -9.51 -9.39 19.79
C LEU A 59 -10.76 -10.27 19.65
N GLU A 60 -10.79 -11.42 20.32
CA GLU A 60 -11.94 -12.34 20.32
C GLU A 60 -13.16 -11.69 20.97
N ASP A 61 -12.97 -11.10 22.14
CA ASP A 61 -14.03 -10.41 22.87
C ASP A 61 -14.66 -9.29 22.03
N LYS A 62 -13.84 -8.51 21.33
CA LYS A 62 -14.30 -7.42 20.45
C LYS A 62 -15.06 -7.94 19.22
N ILE A 63 -14.66 -9.08 18.67
CA ILE A 63 -15.31 -9.68 17.50
C ILE A 63 -16.64 -10.32 17.89
N ASN A 64 -16.67 -11.02 19.01
CA ASN A 64 -17.87 -11.61 19.57
C ASN A 64 -18.90 -10.53 19.94
N ALA A 65 -18.44 -9.41 20.52
CA ALA A 65 -19.29 -8.27 20.82
C ALA A 65 -19.90 -7.59 19.57
N THR A 66 -19.26 -7.74 18.40
CA THR A 66 -19.67 -7.08 17.15
C THR A 66 -20.19 -8.03 16.08
N GLN A 67 -20.57 -9.25 16.47
CA GLN A 67 -21.10 -10.28 15.57
C GLN A 67 -20.22 -10.49 14.33
N GLY A 68 -18.90 -10.68 14.53
CA GLY A 68 -17.97 -10.93 13.43
C GLY A 68 -17.34 -9.67 12.83
N GLY A 69 -17.34 -8.54 13.55
CA GLY A 69 -16.68 -7.29 13.11
C GLY A 69 -17.27 -6.68 11.83
N SER A 70 -18.52 -7.02 11.52
CA SER A 70 -19.19 -6.62 10.28
C SER A 70 -19.35 -5.09 10.20
N GLY A 71 -18.95 -4.50 9.07
CA GLY A 71 -18.95 -3.05 8.86
C GLY A 71 -17.66 -2.34 9.30
N GLY A 72 -16.70 -3.07 9.86
CA GLY A 72 -15.35 -2.57 10.11
C GLY A 72 -14.50 -2.44 8.85
N TYR A 73 -13.35 -1.79 8.99
CA TYR A 73 -12.34 -1.69 7.93
C TYR A 73 -10.94 -1.97 8.45
N ILE A 74 -10.12 -2.58 7.61
CA ILE A 74 -8.70 -2.77 7.84
C ILE A 74 -7.94 -1.89 6.85
N LYS A 75 -7.04 -1.05 7.36
CA LYS A 75 -6.05 -0.34 6.57
C LYS A 75 -4.73 -1.10 6.65
N ILE A 76 -4.31 -1.66 5.53
CA ILE A 76 -3.04 -2.35 5.36
C ILE A 76 -2.04 -1.33 4.83
N ILE A 77 -0.90 -1.19 5.49
CA ILE A 77 0.18 -0.29 5.10
C ILE A 77 1.40 -1.17 4.87
N LYS A 78 1.98 -1.10 3.67
CA LYS A 78 3.19 -1.86 3.32
C LYS A 78 4.37 -0.90 3.21
N THR A 79 5.20 -0.81 4.23
CA THR A 79 6.36 0.10 4.23
C THR A 79 7.64 -0.68 4.51
N HIS A 80 8.76 -0.13 4.07
CA HIS A 80 10.10 -0.63 4.41
C HIS A 80 10.64 0.14 5.61
N GLU A 81 11.53 -0.49 6.40
CA GLU A 81 12.08 0.09 7.63
C GLU A 81 12.84 1.41 7.37
N ASP A 82 13.45 1.55 6.21
CA ASP A 82 14.18 2.77 5.81
C ASP A 82 13.27 3.97 5.48
N PHE A 83 11.97 3.75 5.27
CA PHE A 83 11.02 4.78 4.79
C PHE A 83 9.82 4.95 5.74
N LEU A 84 10.05 4.87 7.05
CA LEU A 84 8.99 5.01 8.06
C LEU A 84 8.52 6.45 8.25
N GLU A 85 9.35 7.44 7.88
CA GLU A 85 9.04 8.87 7.97
C GLU A 85 8.30 9.38 6.73
N ASP A 86 8.48 8.74 5.58
CA ASP A 86 7.86 9.13 4.31
C ASP A 86 6.46 8.52 4.17
N ILE A 87 5.44 9.37 4.17
CA ILE A 87 4.05 8.93 4.00
C ILE A 87 3.80 8.62 2.52
N VAL A 88 3.96 7.34 2.15
CA VAL A 88 3.68 6.85 0.80
C VAL A 88 2.24 6.34 0.73
N VAL A 89 1.31 7.22 0.34
CA VAL A 89 -0.13 6.90 0.20
C VAL A 89 -0.39 5.74 -0.76
N GLU A 90 0.50 5.52 -1.73
CA GLU A 90 0.38 4.44 -2.72
C GLU A 90 0.49 3.02 -2.12
N LEU A 91 1.11 2.90 -0.94
CA LEU A 91 1.30 1.63 -0.24
C LEU A 91 0.22 1.35 0.82
N GLU A 92 -0.77 2.23 0.91
CA GLU A 92 -1.90 2.11 1.82
C GLU A 92 -3.13 1.51 1.10
N GLN A 93 -3.69 0.45 1.66
CA GLN A 93 -4.89 -0.19 1.13
C GLN A 93 -5.94 -0.31 2.23
N THR A 94 -7.08 0.33 2.05
CA THR A 94 -8.23 0.20 2.96
C THR A 94 -9.21 -0.83 2.39
N VAL A 95 -9.56 -1.82 3.21
CA VAL A 95 -10.44 -2.93 2.83
C VAL A 95 -11.51 -3.13 3.90
N ARG A 96 -12.73 -3.47 3.48
CA ARG A 96 -13.83 -3.75 4.40
C ARG A 96 -13.74 -5.18 4.94
N ILE A 97 -14.08 -5.35 6.22
CA ILE A 97 -14.24 -6.66 6.85
C ILE A 97 -15.60 -7.21 6.43
N LEU A 98 -15.62 -8.42 5.85
CA LEU A 98 -16.87 -9.12 5.51
C LEU A 98 -17.31 -10.01 6.67
N THR A 99 -16.39 -10.84 7.13
CA THR A 99 -16.57 -11.74 8.26
C THR A 99 -15.26 -11.86 9.02
N ALA A 100 -15.35 -12.18 10.30
CA ALA A 100 -14.22 -12.51 11.13
C ALA A 100 -14.54 -13.79 11.89
N ASP A 101 -13.61 -14.74 11.83
CA ASP A 101 -13.66 -16.00 12.54
C ASP A 101 -12.58 -15.98 13.62
N SER A 102 -12.90 -16.45 14.82
CA SER A 102 -11.95 -16.48 15.94
C SER A 102 -11.76 -17.92 16.42
N ASP A 103 -10.50 -18.37 16.39
CA ASP A 103 -10.04 -19.60 17.04
C ASP A 103 -9.22 -19.23 18.28
N THR A 104 -9.05 -20.20 19.19
CA THR A 104 -8.30 -20.04 20.47
C THR A 104 -6.84 -19.62 20.33
N THR A 105 -6.30 -19.63 19.11
CA THR A 105 -4.91 -19.26 18.81
C THR A 105 -4.82 -18.05 17.88
N ASN A 106 -5.84 -17.84 17.04
CA ASN A 106 -5.77 -16.91 15.93
C ASN A 106 -7.15 -16.35 15.60
N VAL A 107 -7.18 -15.09 15.22
CA VAL A 107 -8.32 -14.44 14.62
C VAL A 107 -8.08 -14.31 13.12
N VAL A 108 -9.03 -14.79 12.31
CA VAL A 108 -8.97 -14.73 10.85
C VAL A 108 -10.03 -13.76 10.34
N PHE A 109 -9.59 -12.67 9.73
CA PHE A 109 -10.44 -11.71 9.05
C PHE A 109 -10.56 -12.05 7.58
N GLN A 110 -11.79 -12.22 7.10
CA GLN A 110 -12.09 -12.29 5.67
C GLN A 110 -12.35 -10.89 5.13
N LEU A 111 -11.49 -10.47 4.21
CA LEU A 111 -11.56 -9.14 3.61
C LEU A 111 -12.31 -9.16 2.30
N GLY A 112 -13.06 -8.09 2.05
CA GLY A 112 -13.66 -7.82 0.76
C GLY A 112 -12.62 -7.43 -0.30
N ILE A 113 -13.07 -7.19 -1.52
CA ILE A 113 -12.20 -6.59 -2.53
C ILE A 113 -12.05 -5.10 -2.19
N PRO A 114 -10.84 -4.51 -2.27
CA PRO A 114 -10.70 -3.06 -2.29
C PRO A 114 -11.51 -2.49 -3.48
N ASP A 115 -12.14 -1.33 -3.29
CA ASP A 115 -12.97 -0.74 -4.34
C ASP A 115 -12.12 -0.47 -5.61
N PRO A 116 -12.35 -1.18 -6.73
CA PRO A 116 -11.55 -1.02 -7.93
C PRO A 116 -11.77 0.35 -8.59
N LEU A 117 -12.88 1.04 -8.29
CA LEU A 117 -13.19 2.37 -8.83
C LEU A 117 -12.35 3.47 -8.17
N LEU A 118 -11.86 3.23 -6.94
CA LEU A 118 -10.94 4.15 -6.27
C LEU A 118 -9.51 4.02 -6.81
N LYS A 119 -9.18 2.92 -7.51
CA LYS A 119 -7.85 2.71 -8.05
C LYS A 119 -7.78 3.20 -9.49
N LYS A 120 -7.01 4.26 -9.72
CA LYS A 120 -6.70 4.71 -11.07
C LYS A 120 -5.81 3.67 -11.76
N VAL A 121 -6.29 3.10 -12.86
CA VAL A 121 -5.52 2.19 -13.72
C VAL A 121 -5.47 2.79 -15.13
N PRO A 122 -4.27 3.02 -15.70
CA PRO A 122 -2.94 2.88 -15.12
C PRO A 122 -2.67 3.91 -14.01
N LEU A 123 -1.82 3.53 -13.04
CA LEU A 123 -1.47 4.35 -11.87
C LEU A 123 -0.95 5.74 -12.29
N ARG A 124 -0.14 5.78 -13.34
CA ARG A 124 0.42 7.01 -13.91
C ARG A 124 0.11 7.11 -15.39
N ARG A 125 0.15 8.35 -15.89
CA ARG A 125 -0.01 8.61 -17.31
C ARG A 125 1.32 8.30 -18.01
N TYR A 126 1.32 7.29 -18.86
CA TYR A 126 2.43 7.07 -19.78
C TYR A 126 2.48 8.18 -20.81
N SER A 127 3.68 8.71 -21.03
CA SER A 127 3.93 9.82 -21.94
C SER A 127 5.31 9.61 -22.56
N SER A 128 5.43 9.93 -23.84
CA SER A 128 6.70 9.79 -24.57
C SER A 128 7.61 11.02 -24.45
N LYS A 129 7.03 12.20 -24.17
CA LYS A 129 7.76 13.48 -24.23
C LYS A 129 8.01 14.12 -22.87
N ILE A 130 7.21 13.76 -21.87
CA ILE A 130 7.21 14.40 -20.55
C ILE A 130 7.36 13.32 -19.48
N CYS A 131 8.41 13.42 -18.69
CA CYS A 131 8.67 12.57 -17.54
C CYS A 131 7.58 12.76 -16.47
N PRO A 132 6.97 11.68 -15.98
CA PRO A 132 5.98 11.76 -14.90
C PRO A 132 6.59 12.23 -13.57
N HIS A 133 7.91 12.08 -13.36
CA HIS A 133 8.60 12.50 -12.14
C HIS A 133 8.92 14.01 -12.08
N ALA A 134 8.56 14.78 -13.12
CA ALA A 134 8.78 16.22 -13.13
C ALA A 134 7.84 17.01 -12.20
N VAL A 135 6.84 16.36 -11.61
CA VAL A 135 5.86 16.98 -10.71
C VAL A 135 6.53 17.31 -9.37
N PRO A 136 6.19 18.46 -8.73
CA PRO A 136 6.71 18.80 -7.40
C PRO A 136 6.37 17.68 -6.40
N GLY A 137 7.40 17.03 -5.84
CA GLY A 137 7.28 15.90 -4.91
C GLY A 137 7.78 14.57 -5.46
N LEU A 138 7.77 14.35 -6.78
CA LEU A 138 8.39 13.18 -7.42
C LEU A 138 9.79 13.49 -7.96
N PHE A 139 10.08 14.76 -8.18
CA PHE A 139 11.41 15.22 -8.55
C PHE A 139 12.37 15.07 -7.35
N LYS A 140 13.54 14.46 -7.58
CA LYS A 140 14.45 13.94 -6.53
C LYS A 140 13.86 12.82 -5.66
N GLY A 141 12.69 12.28 -6.02
CA GLY A 141 12.12 11.12 -5.36
C GLY A 141 12.85 9.82 -5.73
N LEU A 142 12.43 8.71 -5.12
CA LEU A 142 13.03 7.38 -5.24
C LEU A 142 13.20 6.87 -6.68
N GLU A 143 12.31 7.28 -7.58
CA GLU A 143 12.34 6.84 -8.97
C GLU A 143 13.18 7.75 -9.86
N CYS A 144 13.22 9.05 -9.55
CA CYS A 144 14.00 10.02 -10.30
C CYS A 144 15.47 10.01 -9.88
N GLN A 145 15.77 9.77 -8.59
CA GLN A 145 17.13 9.65 -8.02
C GLN A 145 18.10 10.82 -8.32
N TYR A 146 17.59 11.95 -8.79
CA TYR A 146 18.41 13.12 -9.08
C TYR A 146 18.94 13.74 -7.79
N ALA A 147 20.26 13.70 -7.60
CA ALA A 147 20.94 14.18 -6.40
C ALA A 147 21.56 15.59 -6.55
N GLY A 148 21.36 16.28 -7.68
CA GLY A 148 21.96 17.60 -7.94
C GLY A 148 21.24 18.76 -7.23
N GLU A 149 21.81 19.97 -7.35
CA GLU A 149 21.31 21.16 -6.65
C GLU A 149 20.01 21.72 -7.22
N ASP A 150 19.72 21.48 -8.51
CA ASP A 150 18.57 22.09 -9.18
C ASP A 150 17.26 21.75 -8.46
N ALA A 151 16.42 22.75 -8.23
CA ALA A 151 15.12 22.59 -7.57
C ALA A 151 13.99 22.29 -8.55
N THR A 152 14.21 22.50 -9.85
CA THR A 152 13.18 22.38 -10.89
C THR A 152 13.61 21.48 -12.04
N CYS A 153 12.65 20.74 -12.58
CA CYS A 153 12.80 19.94 -13.79
C CYS A 153 11.63 20.24 -14.74
N THR A 154 11.96 20.48 -16.01
CA THR A 154 11.00 20.70 -17.09
C THR A 154 10.35 19.40 -17.57
N GLY A 155 10.89 18.25 -17.15
CA GLY A 155 10.40 16.92 -17.49
C GLY A 155 10.71 16.46 -18.91
N LYS A 156 11.49 17.23 -19.68
CA LYS A 156 11.93 16.81 -21.01
C LYS A 156 13.17 15.94 -20.91
N TYR A 157 13.33 15.03 -21.87
CA TYR A 157 14.53 14.17 -21.95
C TYR A 157 15.83 14.98 -22.02
N THR A 158 15.82 16.12 -22.73
CA THR A 158 16.98 17.02 -22.82
C THR A 158 17.42 17.56 -21.46
N ASP A 159 16.48 17.73 -20.53
CA ASP A 159 16.76 18.24 -19.18
C ASP A 159 17.41 17.14 -18.31
N CYS A 160 16.97 15.88 -18.49
CA CYS A 160 17.64 14.72 -17.88
C CYS A 160 19.06 14.53 -18.44
N LEU A 161 19.28 14.75 -19.72
CA LEU A 161 20.63 14.72 -20.32
C LEU A 161 21.55 15.80 -19.74
N THR A 162 21.06 17.03 -19.58
CA THR A 162 21.86 18.11 -18.96
C THR A 162 22.19 17.86 -17.50
N LYS A 163 21.37 17.04 -16.84
CA LYS A 163 21.47 16.68 -15.43
C LYS A 163 22.16 15.32 -15.21
N GLU A 164 22.66 14.69 -16.28
CA GLU A 164 23.31 13.36 -16.26
C GLU A 164 22.45 12.28 -15.57
N ASN A 165 21.13 12.34 -15.80
CA ASN A 165 20.14 11.49 -15.16
C ASN A 165 19.20 10.81 -16.17
N GLU A 166 19.74 10.42 -17.33
CA GLU A 166 18.98 9.75 -18.38
C GLU A 166 18.50 8.34 -18.00
N VAL A 167 19.24 7.66 -17.12
CA VAL A 167 18.93 6.29 -16.68
C VAL A 167 17.61 6.22 -15.92
N HIS A 168 17.25 7.30 -15.21
CA HIS A 168 16.06 7.41 -14.38
C HIS A 168 14.95 8.23 -15.04
N PHE A 169 14.99 8.37 -16.38
CA PHE A 169 13.92 9.04 -17.12
C PHE A 169 12.66 8.17 -17.14
N GLY A 170 11.63 8.58 -16.41
CA GLY A 170 10.40 7.81 -16.24
C GLY A 170 9.42 7.86 -17.43
N ALA A 171 9.78 8.47 -18.56
CA ALA A 171 8.93 8.52 -19.75
C ALA A 171 9.44 7.54 -20.82
N GLU A 172 8.49 6.92 -21.52
CA GLU A 172 8.77 5.87 -22.48
C GLU A 172 8.97 6.49 -23.87
N LEU A 173 10.22 6.75 -24.24
CA LEU A 173 10.58 7.31 -25.56
C LEU A 173 10.09 6.44 -26.73
N GLY A 174 9.91 5.14 -26.49
CA GLY A 174 9.37 4.18 -27.46
C GLY A 174 7.88 4.35 -27.77
N LEU A 175 7.13 5.10 -26.95
CA LEU A 175 5.73 5.43 -27.21
C LEU A 175 5.56 6.63 -28.16
N ASP A 176 6.65 7.28 -28.60
CA ASP A 176 6.52 8.37 -29.58
C ASP A 176 6.26 7.77 -30.98
N PRO A 177 5.12 8.08 -31.63
CA PRO A 177 4.84 7.65 -33.00
C PRO A 177 5.88 8.17 -34.02
N ALA A 178 6.70 9.16 -33.67
CA ALA A 178 7.77 9.66 -34.53
C ALA A 178 9.08 8.86 -34.45
N THR A 179 9.32 8.12 -33.37
CA THR A 179 10.53 7.28 -33.18
C THR A 179 10.30 5.81 -33.47
N THR A 180 9.04 5.35 -33.46
CA THR A 180 8.64 4.02 -33.92
C THR A 180 8.64 3.97 -35.45
N LYS A 181 9.83 3.82 -36.04
CA LYS A 181 9.94 3.25 -37.38
C LYS A 181 9.72 1.74 -37.28
N CYS A 182 8.72 1.24 -38.00
CA CYS A 182 8.60 -0.18 -38.33
C CYS A 182 9.84 -0.67 -39.08
#